data_AF-A0A447TF67-F1
#
_entry.id   AF-A0A447TF67-F1
#
_cell.length_a   1.000
_cell.length_b   1.000
_cell.length_c   1.000
_cell.angle_alpha   90.00
_cell.angle_beta   90.00
_cell.angle_gamma   90.00
#
_symmetry.space_group_name_H-M   'P 1'
#
loop_
_entity.id
_entity.type
_entity.pdbx_description
1 polymer ?
#
loop_
_entity_poly.entity_id
_entity_poly.type
_entity_poly.pdbx_seq_one_letter_code
_entity_poly.pdbx_strand_id
1 'polypeptide(L)'
;MAAAVTGAFVKVLAFFSGTGDLPQQPIDALNSLTTAGSLAFSAKFPGGVPASACGEGDYEANGVRYYSWTGAATTTNILDPLTVPMGALGLAFGSTPSDGLVGVCSAHLGQVIRDDYKMNHVNEINQSFGLVSLFEVSPVSLYRQQANRLKNAGL
;
A
#
# COMPACT_ATOMS: atom_id res chain seq x y z
N MET A 1 7.70 19.93 -7.58
CA MET A 1 7.49 18.49 -7.28
C MET A 1 7.47 18.22 -5.78
N ALA A 2 8.59 18.41 -5.05
CA ALA A 2 8.67 18.10 -3.61
C ALA A 2 7.61 18.79 -2.72
N ALA A 3 7.33 20.08 -2.95
CA ALA A 3 6.31 20.81 -2.20
C ALA A 3 4.87 20.26 -2.42
N ALA A 4 4.57 19.78 -3.63
CA ALA A 4 3.26 19.22 -3.96
C ALA A 4 3.07 17.85 -3.30
N VAL A 5 4.09 16.99 -3.34
CA VAL A 5 4.10 15.67 -2.66
C VAL A 5 3.98 15.86 -1.15
N THR A 6 4.78 16.75 -0.56
CA THR A 6 4.73 17.04 0.89
C THR A 6 3.35 17.57 1.30
N GLY A 7 2.80 18.53 0.55
CA GLY A 7 1.47 19.07 0.82
C GLY A 7 0.34 18.03 0.66
N ALA A 8 0.46 17.12 -0.31
CA ALA A 8 -0.49 16.03 -0.48
C ALA A 8 -0.45 15.03 0.69
N PHE A 9 0.76 14.69 1.17
CA PHE A 9 0.93 13.80 2.31
C PHE A 9 0.29 14.39 3.58
N VAL A 10 0.56 15.66 3.87
CA VAL A 10 -0.05 16.38 5.00
C VAL A 10 -1.58 16.40 4.91
N LYS A 11 -2.15 16.56 3.71
CA LYS A 11 -3.62 16.49 3.52
C LYS A 11 -4.20 15.12 3.86
N VAL A 12 -3.54 14.04 3.45
CA VAL A 12 -3.98 12.67 3.79
C VAL A 12 -3.94 12.48 5.31
N LEU A 13 -2.86 12.89 5.97
CA LEU A 13 -2.74 12.81 7.43
C LEU A 13 -3.79 13.66 8.16
N ALA A 14 -4.02 14.89 7.72
CA ALA A 14 -5.02 15.79 8.30
C ALA A 14 -6.44 15.22 8.16
N PHE A 15 -6.75 14.57 7.03
CA PHE A 15 -8.04 13.92 6.82
C PHE A 15 -8.30 12.79 7.84
N PHE A 16 -7.31 11.92 8.08
CA PHE A 16 -7.48 10.80 9.01
C PHE A 16 -7.32 11.17 10.49
N SER A 17 -6.47 12.15 10.81
CA SER A 17 -6.27 12.59 12.19
C SER A 17 -7.40 13.49 12.71
N GLY A 18 -8.23 14.05 11.81
CA GLY A 18 -9.31 14.97 12.18
C GLY A 18 -8.80 16.33 12.70
N THR A 19 -7.49 16.59 12.64
CA THR A 19 -6.86 17.84 13.11
C THR A 19 -5.85 18.35 12.09
N GLY A 20 -6.08 19.54 11.54
CA GLY A 20 -5.15 20.19 10.62
C GLY A 20 -3.97 20.91 11.29
N ASP A 21 -4.05 21.10 12.62
CA ASP A 21 -3.22 22.08 13.34
C ASP A 21 -2.18 21.46 14.29
N LEU A 22 -2.13 20.12 14.40
CA LEU A 22 -1.11 19.46 15.21
C LEU A 22 0.22 19.37 14.45
N PRO A 23 1.37 19.62 15.10
CA PRO A 23 2.68 19.39 14.51
C PRO A 23 2.80 17.91 14.10
N GLN A 24 2.73 17.66 12.80
CA GLN A 24 3.01 16.33 12.27
C GLN A 24 4.52 16.10 12.41
N GLN A 25 4.93 14.96 12.96
CA GLN A 25 6.32 14.48 12.92
C GLN A 25 6.43 13.33 11.90
N PRO A 26 6.18 13.60 10.61
CA PRO A 26 6.13 12.54 9.60
C PRO A 26 7.50 11.89 9.40
N ILE A 27 8.60 12.60 9.68
CA ILE A 27 9.96 12.17 9.35
C ILE A 27 10.37 10.91 10.12
N ASP A 28 10.02 10.77 11.39
CA ASP A 28 10.41 9.59 12.18
C ASP A 28 9.62 8.33 11.78
N ALA A 29 8.33 8.47 11.48
CA ALA A 29 7.52 7.38 10.93
C ALA A 29 8.00 6.98 9.53
N LEU A 30 8.48 7.94 8.74
CA LEU A 30 8.97 7.70 7.38
C LEU A 30 10.36 7.07 7.34
N ASN A 31 11.20 7.19 8.39
CA ASN A 31 12.54 6.59 8.39
C ASN A 31 12.51 5.09 8.10
N SER A 32 11.57 4.37 8.72
CA SER A 32 11.33 2.94 8.48
C SER A 32 10.74 2.63 7.09
N LEU A 33 10.11 3.62 6.45
CA LEU A 33 9.45 3.49 5.15
C LEU A 33 10.35 3.95 3.98
N THR A 34 11.51 4.56 4.27
CA THR A 34 12.53 4.80 3.24
C THR A 34 13.08 3.49 2.71
N THR A 35 13.57 3.46 1.47
CA THR A 35 14.24 2.29 0.89
C THR A 35 15.39 1.79 1.76
N ALA A 36 16.19 2.69 2.35
CA ALA A 36 17.29 2.31 3.23
C ALA A 36 16.77 1.66 4.53
N GLY A 37 15.73 2.24 5.13
CA GLY A 37 15.10 1.72 6.35
C GLY A 37 14.45 0.35 6.13
N SER A 38 13.68 0.20 5.06
CA SER A 38 13.01 -1.06 4.73
C SER A 38 14.02 -2.18 4.40
N LEU A 39 15.07 -1.89 3.63
CA LEU A 39 16.15 -2.86 3.37
C LEU A 39 16.89 -3.28 4.65
N ALA A 40 17.18 -2.34 5.55
CA ALA A 40 17.83 -2.64 6.83
C ALA A 40 16.93 -3.51 7.73
N PHE A 41 15.61 -3.34 7.65
CA PHE A 41 14.65 -4.19 8.34
C PHE A 41 14.58 -5.58 7.72
N SER A 42 14.40 -5.69 6.40
CA SER A 42 14.33 -6.97 5.68
C SER A 42 15.60 -7.81 5.81
N ALA A 43 16.77 -7.18 5.93
CA ALA A 43 18.03 -7.89 6.21
C ALA A 43 18.02 -8.61 7.57
N LYS A 44 17.28 -8.10 8.56
CA LYS A 44 17.11 -8.73 9.88
C LYS A 44 15.94 -9.72 9.91
N PHE A 45 14.90 -9.46 9.11
CA PHE A 45 13.66 -10.24 9.08
C PHE A 45 13.28 -10.60 7.63
N PRO A 46 13.95 -11.59 7.01
CA PRO A 46 13.82 -11.87 5.57
C PRO A 46 12.63 -12.76 5.20
N GLY A 47 11.80 -13.19 6.17
CA GLY A 47 10.70 -14.12 5.93
C GLY A 47 9.74 -13.60 4.85
N GLY A 48 9.57 -14.37 3.78
CA GLY A 48 8.70 -14.01 2.65
C GLY A 48 9.20 -12.86 1.78
N VAL A 49 10.38 -12.28 2.02
CA VAL A 49 10.91 -11.19 1.18
C VAL A 49 11.41 -11.76 -0.17
N PRO A 50 11.01 -11.18 -1.32
CA PRO A 50 11.49 -11.64 -2.62
C PRO A 50 13.01 -11.53 -2.79
N ALA A 51 13.62 -12.53 -3.43
CA ALA A 51 15.05 -12.51 -3.77
C ALA A 51 15.35 -11.67 -5.03
N SER A 52 14.34 -11.43 -5.87
CA SER A 52 14.43 -10.59 -7.06
C SER A 52 13.58 -9.33 -6.90
N ALA A 53 13.91 -8.29 -7.66
CA ALA A 53 13.36 -6.95 -7.46
C ALA A 53 11.83 -6.83 -7.56
N CYS A 54 11.15 -7.75 -8.25
CA CYS A 54 9.69 -7.74 -8.42
C CYS A 54 9.11 -9.18 -8.45
N GLY A 55 9.83 -10.14 -7.86
CA GLY A 55 9.37 -11.53 -7.78
C GLY A 55 8.45 -11.75 -6.58
N GLU A 56 8.10 -13.01 -6.37
CA GLU A 56 7.50 -13.46 -5.11
C GLU A 56 8.61 -13.87 -4.12
N GLY A 57 8.26 -13.95 -2.84
CA GLY A 57 9.12 -14.53 -1.81
C GLY A 57 8.69 -15.93 -1.44
N ASP A 58 9.36 -16.53 -0.44
CA ASP A 58 8.94 -17.83 0.08
C ASP A 58 7.51 -17.78 0.62
N TYR A 59 6.65 -18.70 0.17
CA TYR A 59 5.25 -18.72 0.59
C TYR A 59 5.10 -19.15 2.06
N GLU A 60 6.11 -19.82 2.61
CA GLU A 60 6.20 -20.18 4.01
C GLU A 60 7.64 -20.03 4.49
N ALA A 61 7.84 -19.38 5.64
CA ALA A 61 9.13 -19.31 6.30
C ALA A 61 8.93 -19.48 7.81
N ASN A 62 9.71 -20.40 8.41
CA ASN A 62 9.59 -20.76 9.83
C ASN A 62 8.17 -21.19 10.26
N GLY A 63 7.45 -21.91 9.38
CA GLY A 63 6.08 -22.36 9.65
C GLY A 63 5.01 -21.26 9.57
N VAL A 64 5.36 -20.06 9.12
CA VAL A 64 4.43 -18.94 8.90
C VAL A 64 4.21 -18.74 7.41
N ARG A 65 2.95 -18.70 6.97
CA ARG A 65 2.58 -18.44 5.57
C ARG A 65 2.54 -16.95 5.27
N TYR A 66 3.11 -16.55 4.14
CA TYR A 66 3.20 -15.17 3.69
C TYR A 66 2.37 -14.96 2.42
N TYR A 67 1.58 -13.88 2.42
CA TYR A 67 0.76 -13.46 1.30
C TYR A 67 0.85 -11.95 1.15
N SER A 68 0.70 -11.45 -0.07
CA SER A 68 0.61 -10.02 -0.35
C SER A 68 -0.40 -9.73 -1.46
N TRP A 69 -0.91 -8.50 -1.46
CA TRP A 69 -1.57 -7.90 -2.60
C TRP A 69 -1.40 -6.38 -2.52
N THR A 70 -1.52 -5.69 -3.65
CA THR A 70 -1.42 -4.23 -3.71
C THR A 70 -2.17 -3.67 -4.91
N GLY A 71 -2.44 -2.37 -4.88
CA GLY A 71 -2.92 -1.62 -6.02
C GLY A 71 -1.80 -1.04 -6.90
N ALA A 72 -2.15 -0.71 -8.13
CA ALA A 72 -1.30 -0.05 -9.12
C ALA A 72 -1.93 1.22 -9.70
N ALA A 73 -2.94 1.79 -9.02
CA ALA A 73 -3.62 3.01 -9.43
C ALA A 73 -3.48 4.10 -8.36
N THR A 74 -3.12 5.32 -8.74
CA THR A 74 -2.96 6.43 -7.80
C THR A 74 -4.22 7.29 -7.66
N THR A 75 -5.08 7.26 -8.69
CA THR A 75 -6.39 7.92 -8.74
C THR A 75 -7.47 6.92 -9.12
N THR A 76 -8.61 6.94 -8.43
CA THR A 76 -9.65 5.92 -8.59
C THR A 76 -11.05 6.52 -8.70
N ASN A 77 -11.68 6.88 -7.59
CA ASN A 77 -13.02 7.46 -7.54
C ASN A 77 -12.93 8.99 -7.45
N ILE A 78 -13.57 9.71 -8.37
CA ILE A 78 -13.53 11.19 -8.39
C ILE A 78 -14.28 11.83 -7.22
N LEU A 79 -15.17 11.09 -6.57
CA LEU A 79 -15.93 11.55 -5.41
C LEU A 79 -15.18 11.36 -4.09
N ASP A 80 -14.08 10.58 -4.09
CA ASP A 80 -13.26 10.40 -2.90
C ASP A 80 -12.38 11.65 -2.68
N PRO A 81 -12.48 12.31 -1.51
CA PRO A 81 -11.65 13.48 -1.19
C PRO A 81 -10.14 13.19 -1.24
N LEU A 82 -9.72 11.93 -1.11
CA LEU A 82 -8.32 11.52 -1.12
C LEU A 82 -7.79 11.14 -2.51
N THR A 83 -8.64 11.07 -3.54
CA THR A 83 -8.22 10.65 -4.89
C THR A 83 -7.14 11.58 -5.47
N VAL A 84 -7.32 12.90 -5.32
CA VAL A 84 -6.38 13.90 -5.86
C VAL A 84 -5.08 13.94 -5.05
N PRO A 85 -5.10 13.99 -3.69
CA PRO A 85 -3.89 13.82 -2.89
C PRO A 85 -3.10 12.55 -3.23
N MET A 86 -3.76 11.41 -3.43
CA MET A 86 -3.08 10.15 -3.79
C MET A 86 -2.45 10.20 -5.18
N GLY A 87 -3.13 10.79 -6.16
CA GLY A 87 -2.54 11.07 -7.48
C GLY A 87 -1.29 11.95 -7.39
N ALA A 88 -1.31 12.99 -6.55
CA ALA A 88 -0.18 13.87 -6.35
C ALA A 88 1.01 13.19 -5.66
N LEU A 89 0.77 12.27 -4.72
CA LEU A 89 1.82 11.45 -4.10
C LEU A 89 2.41 10.45 -5.10
N GLY A 90 1.58 9.88 -5.97
CA GLY A 90 2.00 9.03 -7.08
C GLY A 90 3.06 9.64 -7.98
N LEU A 91 3.10 10.98 -8.10
CA LEU A 91 4.13 11.68 -8.89
C LEU A 91 5.56 11.42 -8.38
N ALA A 92 5.74 11.06 -7.10
CA ALA A 92 7.04 10.70 -6.54
C ALA A 92 7.61 9.41 -7.15
N PHE A 93 6.75 8.56 -7.73
CA PHE A 93 7.13 7.28 -8.35
C PHE A 93 7.42 7.41 -9.85
N GLY A 94 7.20 8.58 -10.46
CA GLY A 94 7.41 8.79 -11.89
C GLY A 94 6.57 7.82 -12.74
N SER A 95 7.23 6.99 -13.56
CA SER A 95 6.57 5.96 -14.37
C SER A 95 6.48 4.60 -13.67
N THR A 96 7.02 4.45 -12.47
CA THR A 96 6.94 3.19 -11.72
C THR A 96 5.52 3.00 -11.21
N PRO A 97 4.88 1.84 -11.47
CA PRO A 97 3.56 1.53 -10.93
C PRO A 97 3.53 1.62 -9.40
N SER A 98 2.50 2.27 -8.86
CA SER A 98 2.31 2.46 -7.42
C SER A 98 0.83 2.68 -7.08
N ASP A 99 0.51 2.50 -5.80
CA ASP A 99 -0.78 2.85 -5.21
C ASP A 99 -0.85 4.33 -4.76
N GLY A 100 0.23 5.09 -4.98
CA GLY A 100 0.40 6.48 -4.55
C GLY A 100 1.34 6.66 -3.35
N LEU A 101 1.63 5.61 -2.57
CA LEU A 101 2.55 5.64 -1.43
C LEU A 101 3.58 4.51 -1.45
N VAL A 102 3.29 3.40 -2.11
CA VAL A 102 4.15 2.22 -2.24
C VAL A 102 4.19 1.79 -3.71
N GLY A 103 5.39 1.49 -4.21
CA GLY A 103 5.56 0.94 -5.56
C GLY A 103 5.15 -0.53 -5.59
N VAL A 104 4.54 -1.00 -6.68
CA VAL A 104 3.98 -2.36 -6.81
C VAL A 104 4.97 -3.45 -6.37
N CYS A 105 6.15 -3.47 -6.97
CA CYS A 105 7.19 -4.45 -6.63
C CYS A 105 7.66 -4.38 -5.16
N SER A 106 7.60 -3.19 -4.54
CA SER A 106 7.98 -3.01 -3.13
C SER A 106 6.96 -3.60 -2.16
N ALA A 107 5.73 -3.87 -2.60
CA ALA A 107 4.67 -4.46 -1.78
C ALA A 107 4.69 -6.00 -1.79
N HIS A 108 5.55 -6.63 -2.61
CA HIS A 108 5.62 -8.08 -2.73
C HIS A 108 6.16 -8.73 -1.44
N LEU A 109 5.41 -9.69 -0.92
CA LEU A 109 5.77 -10.52 0.23
C LEU A 109 5.10 -11.89 0.11
N GLY A 110 5.88 -12.97 0.16
CA GLY A 110 5.43 -14.34 0.00
C GLY A 110 4.68 -14.55 -1.31
N GLN A 111 3.53 -15.20 -1.23
CA GLN A 111 2.63 -15.39 -2.37
C GLN A 111 1.88 -14.11 -2.72
N VAL A 112 2.18 -13.52 -3.87
CA VAL A 112 1.50 -12.36 -4.42
C VAL A 112 0.17 -12.82 -5.01
N ILE A 113 -0.93 -12.47 -4.35
CA ILE A 113 -2.29 -12.81 -4.80
C ILE A 113 -2.62 -12.05 -6.08
N ARG A 114 -2.34 -10.74 -6.07
CA ARG A 114 -2.41 -9.82 -7.21
C ARG A 114 -1.84 -8.47 -6.81
N ASP A 115 -1.20 -7.79 -7.73
CA ASP A 115 -0.42 -6.57 -7.49
C ASP A 115 -0.84 -5.39 -8.38
N ASP A 116 -1.89 -5.59 -9.20
CA ASP A 116 -2.38 -4.64 -10.20
C ASP A 116 -3.82 -4.18 -9.95
N TYR A 117 -4.32 -4.29 -8.71
CA TYR A 117 -5.65 -3.79 -8.37
C TYR A 117 -5.78 -2.30 -8.74
N LYS A 118 -6.93 -1.88 -9.28
CA LYS A 118 -7.28 -0.47 -9.46
C LYS A 118 -7.66 0.17 -8.12
N MET A 119 -6.73 0.12 -7.18
CA MET A 119 -6.80 0.67 -5.84
C MET A 119 -5.61 1.62 -5.66
N ASN A 120 -5.88 2.78 -5.07
CA ASN A 120 -4.83 3.56 -4.42
C ASN A 120 -4.65 3.09 -2.97
N HIS A 121 -3.64 3.59 -2.29
CA HIS A 121 -3.22 3.09 -0.98
C HIS A 121 -4.36 3.07 0.04
N VAL A 122 -5.21 4.09 0.05
CA VAL A 122 -6.33 4.18 1.00
C VAL A 122 -7.54 3.34 0.58
N ASN A 123 -7.71 3.07 -0.72
CA ASN A 123 -8.75 2.15 -1.19
C ASN A 123 -8.49 0.72 -0.73
N GLU A 124 -7.24 0.29 -0.53
CA GLU A 124 -6.90 -1.06 -0.05
C GLU A 124 -7.52 -1.37 1.32
N ILE A 125 -7.82 -0.34 2.11
CA ILE A 125 -8.54 -0.42 3.39
C ILE A 125 -9.98 0.14 3.31
N ASN A 126 -10.55 0.16 2.10
CA ASN A 126 -11.91 0.63 1.79
C ASN A 126 -12.18 2.11 2.18
N GLN A 127 -11.13 2.95 2.17
CA GLN A 127 -11.25 4.38 2.40
C GLN A 127 -11.22 5.16 1.08
N SER A 128 -11.84 6.34 1.01
CA SER A 128 -12.63 6.97 2.10
C SER A 128 -14.11 6.57 2.05
N PHE A 129 -14.71 6.19 3.18
CA PHE A 129 -16.15 5.87 3.27
C PHE A 129 -16.67 4.82 2.25
N GLY A 130 -15.79 3.95 1.74
CA GLY A 130 -16.13 2.99 0.68
C GLY A 130 -16.16 3.55 -0.74
N LEU A 131 -15.72 4.80 -0.96
CA LEU A 131 -15.61 5.43 -2.28
C LEU A 131 -14.37 4.92 -3.04
N VAL A 132 -14.43 3.68 -3.51
CA VAL A 132 -13.36 3.02 -4.25
C VAL A 132 -13.67 2.98 -5.75
N SER A 133 -12.75 2.44 -6.56
CA SER A 133 -12.97 2.22 -8.00
C SER A 133 -14.25 1.41 -8.26
N LEU A 134 -15.11 1.91 -9.15
CA LEU A 134 -16.34 1.22 -9.58
C LEU A 134 -16.07 0.08 -10.58
N PHE A 135 -14.85 0.00 -11.10
CA PHE A 135 -14.45 -0.96 -12.14
C PHE A 135 -13.40 -1.96 -11.62
N GLU A 136 -13.44 -2.22 -10.32
CA GLU A 136 -12.57 -3.15 -9.61
C GLU A 136 -13.37 -3.97 -8.60
N VAL A 137 -12.82 -5.09 -8.15
CA VAL A 137 -13.35 -5.80 -7.00
C VAL A 137 -13.35 -4.91 -5.76
N SER A 138 -14.40 -5.04 -4.94
CA SER A 138 -14.45 -4.37 -3.64
C SER A 138 -13.28 -4.84 -2.75
N PRO A 139 -12.57 -3.93 -2.06
CA PRO A 139 -11.56 -4.30 -1.07
C PRO A 139 -12.13 -5.22 0.03
N VAL A 140 -13.38 -5.00 0.45
CA VAL A 140 -14.07 -5.88 1.42
C VAL A 140 -14.15 -7.31 0.90
N SER A 141 -14.44 -7.50 -0.38
CA SER A 141 -14.46 -8.82 -1.01
C SER A 141 -13.08 -9.45 -1.08
N LEU A 142 -11.99 -8.67 -1.22
CA LEU A 142 -10.62 -9.18 -1.16
C LEU A 142 -10.29 -9.79 0.21
N TYR A 143 -10.56 -9.06 1.29
CA TYR A 143 -10.37 -9.60 2.65
C TYR A 143 -11.20 -10.85 2.90
N ARG A 144 -12.46 -10.88 2.43
CA ARG A 144 -13.32 -12.08 2.56
C ARG A 144 -12.74 -13.28 1.81
N GLN A 145 -12.23 -13.06 0.60
CA GLN A 145 -11.58 -14.10 -0.19
C GLN A 145 -10.29 -14.58 0.47
N GLN A 146 -9.50 -13.66 1.04
CA GLN A 146 -8.29 -14.03 1.77
C GLN A 146 -8.60 -14.83 3.03
N ALA A 147 -9.61 -14.45 3.82
CA ALA A 147 -10.05 -15.23 4.97
C ALA A 147 -10.47 -16.66 4.57
N ASN A 148 -11.16 -16.81 3.44
CA ASN A 148 -11.50 -18.12 2.90
C ASN A 148 -10.26 -18.90 2.40
N ARG A 149 -9.26 -18.21 1.83
CA ARG A 149 -7.98 -18.82 1.44
C ARG A 149 -7.26 -19.39 2.66
N LEU A 150 -7.19 -18.63 3.75
CA LEU A 150 -6.58 -19.06 5.02
C LEU A 150 -7.32 -20.27 5.59
N LYS A 151 -8.66 -20.22 5.66
CA LYS A 151 -9.49 -21.36 6.07
C LYS A 151 -9.19 -22.62 5.26
N ASN A 152 -9.10 -22.50 3.93
CA ASN A 152 -8.80 -23.63 3.04
C ASN A 152 -7.36 -24.14 3.17
N ALA A 153 -6.45 -23.32 3.71
CA ALA A 153 -5.10 -23.71 4.08
C ALA A 153 -5.00 -24.31 5.50
N GLY A 154 -6.12 -24.40 6.23
CA GLY A 154 -6.17 -24.92 7.60
C GLY A 154 -5.78 -23.92 8.69
N LEU A 155 -5.89 -22.61 8.40
CA LEU A 155 -5.60 -21.49 9.31
C LEU A 155 -6.88 -20.78 9.79
#